data_AF-A0A952ADA3-F1
#
_entry.id   AF-A0A952ADA3-F1
#
_cell.length_a   1.000
_cell.length_b   1.000
_cell.length_c   1.000
_cell.angle_alpha   90.00
_cell.angle_beta   90.00
_cell.angle_gamma   90.00
#
_symmetry.space_group_name_H-M   'P 1'
#
loop_
_entity.id
_entity.type
_entity.pdbx_description
1 polymer ?
#
loop_
_entity_poly.entity_id
_entity_poly.type
_entity_poly.pdbx_seq_one_letter_code
_entity_poly.pdbx_strand_id
1 'polypeptide(L)'
;MAEDRRPRPATPAISRAISPSGCAPCRHEPRACRPRHNVPQAARHGTRDTGGGTGGRSTTLTKVGKRGCRLLAATLLVAAVAAASAAARAENADIARNRATERKSFTDAQIADGLFKIAFGAEFSVAGRVDRIRRFEKPIRVFIDNQGQPDRRAQVAAVVEDIRRRIEHIDIALTRDAGEANVVVTLVRDRDLQRIIRKRYGAKRARQIQTSLEPQCLSGFRKDDMFRIVRSDVLLVSDVGDYIFYDCAYEELLQALGPINDDESVPWTMFNDNVQMGFFDVYDQYLLNVIYHPRVRAGMTREDVRALLPDIMPEVRAFVARINKLGE
;
A
#
# COMPACT_ATOMS: atom_id res chain seq x y z
N MET A 1 -61.75 23.00 16.85
CA MET A 1 -61.77 21.54 17.06
C MET A 1 -60.65 20.98 16.21
N ALA A 2 -59.44 20.81 16.79
CA ALA A 2 -58.87 19.51 17.18
C ALA A 2 -58.72 18.58 15.96
N GLU A 3 -57.54 18.12 15.54
CA GLU A 3 -56.54 17.47 16.38
C GLU A 3 -55.11 17.54 15.80
N ASP A 4 -54.18 17.89 16.70
CA ASP A 4 -52.72 17.91 16.59
C ASP A 4 -52.17 16.48 16.72
N ARG A 5 -51.54 15.93 15.68
CA ARG A 5 -50.79 14.65 15.75
C ARG A 5 -49.29 14.92 15.74
N ARG A 6 -48.72 15.08 16.94
CA ARG A 6 -47.28 15.02 17.17
C ARG A 6 -46.76 13.57 17.07
N PRO A 7 -45.60 13.32 16.45
CA PRO A 7 -44.94 12.02 16.48
C PRO A 7 -44.27 11.79 17.86
N ARG A 8 -44.37 10.54 18.35
CA ARG A 8 -43.82 10.08 19.63
C ARG A 8 -42.29 10.02 19.61
N PRO A 9 -41.60 10.31 20.72
CA PRO A 9 -40.16 10.13 20.83
C PRO A 9 -39.79 8.64 20.87
N ALA A 10 -38.71 8.28 20.17
CA ALA A 10 -38.14 6.94 20.16
C ALA A 10 -37.48 6.62 21.51
N THR A 11 -37.83 5.46 22.07
CA THR A 11 -37.26 4.89 23.29
C THR A 11 -35.80 4.47 23.07
N PRO A 12 -34.87 4.77 23.99
CA PRO A 12 -33.48 4.33 23.87
C PRO A 12 -33.35 2.82 24.10
N ALA A 13 -32.63 2.14 23.21
CA ALA A 13 -32.28 0.73 23.35
C ALA A 13 -31.35 0.55 24.56
N ILE A 14 -31.77 -0.35 25.44
CA ILE A 14 -31.09 -0.70 26.68
C ILE A 14 -29.84 -1.53 26.35
N SER A 15 -28.69 -1.00 26.77
CA SER A 15 -27.40 -1.67 26.82
C SER A 15 -27.48 -2.93 27.68
N ARG A 16 -27.21 -4.11 27.09
CA ARG A 16 -26.94 -5.34 27.83
C ARG A 16 -25.43 -5.58 27.84
N ALA A 17 -24.82 -5.21 28.95
CA ALA A 17 -23.49 -5.64 29.33
C ALA A 17 -23.47 -7.17 29.50
N ILE A 18 -22.60 -7.83 28.74
CA ILE A 18 -22.17 -9.20 29.04
C ILE A 18 -20.80 -9.04 29.71
N SER A 19 -20.76 -9.42 31.00
CA SER A 19 -19.51 -9.48 31.79
C SER A 19 -18.68 -10.70 31.40
N PRO A 20 -17.35 -10.67 31.66
CA PRO A 20 -16.35 -11.49 31.02
C PRO A 20 -16.06 -12.80 31.77
N SER A 21 -15.79 -13.86 31.02
CA SER A 21 -15.37 -15.16 31.55
C SER A 21 -13.88 -15.40 31.29
N GLY A 22 -13.06 -15.21 32.32
CA GLY A 22 -11.91 -16.06 32.64
C GLY A 22 -10.67 -16.05 31.73
N CYS A 23 -9.71 -15.17 32.02
CA CYS A 23 -8.29 -15.49 31.87
C CYS A 23 -7.57 -15.24 33.20
N ALA A 24 -6.81 -16.25 33.65
CA ALA A 24 -6.07 -16.25 34.91
C ALA A 24 -4.88 -15.25 34.89
N PRO A 25 -4.48 -14.69 36.05
CA PRO A 25 -3.47 -13.64 36.11
C PRO A 25 -2.04 -14.21 36.07
N CYS A 26 -1.24 -13.76 35.09
CA CYS A 26 0.22 -13.90 35.14
C CYS A 26 0.78 -12.88 36.14
N ARG A 27 1.36 -13.37 37.24
CA ARG A 27 2.10 -12.58 38.22
C ARG A 27 3.42 -12.10 37.61
N HIS A 28 3.68 -10.80 37.68
CA HIS A 28 5.02 -10.23 37.58
C HIS A 28 5.68 -10.27 38.97
N GLU A 29 6.90 -10.78 39.06
CA GLU A 29 7.97 -10.18 39.87
C GLU A 29 9.37 -10.59 39.35
N PRO A 30 10.40 -9.75 39.56
CA PRO A 30 11.64 -9.74 38.77
C PRO A 30 12.79 -10.47 39.48
N ARG A 31 13.63 -11.20 38.74
CA ARG A 31 14.97 -11.59 39.22
C ARG A 31 16.03 -11.52 38.14
N ALA A 32 17.03 -10.70 38.44
CA ALA A 32 18.32 -10.66 37.79
C ALA A 32 19.08 -11.99 37.95
N CYS A 33 19.85 -12.38 36.93
CA CYS A 33 21.14 -13.03 37.18
C CYS A 33 22.08 -12.88 35.98
N ARG A 34 23.30 -12.47 36.31
CA ARG A 34 24.45 -12.20 35.45
C ARG A 34 25.22 -13.51 35.10
N PRO A 35 26.28 -13.45 34.28
CA PRO A 35 26.69 -14.52 33.36
C PRO A 35 27.65 -15.54 33.97
N ARG A 36 27.84 -16.66 33.28
CA ARG A 36 29.02 -17.52 33.45
C ARG A 36 29.66 -17.92 32.12
N HIS A 37 30.96 -17.65 32.09
CA HIS A 37 32.00 -18.10 31.16
C HIS A 37 32.32 -19.59 31.32
N ASN A 38 32.80 -20.23 30.24
CA ASN A 38 34.18 -20.77 30.11
C ASN A 38 34.32 -21.56 28.77
N VAL A 39 35.18 -21.16 27.79
CA VAL A 39 36.68 -21.20 27.70
C VAL A 39 37.17 -22.60 27.27
N PRO A 40 38.26 -22.81 26.46
CA PRO A 40 39.43 -21.95 26.12
C PRO A 40 39.70 -21.77 24.60
N GLN A 41 40.34 -20.71 24.10
CA GLN A 41 41.68 -20.12 24.30
C GLN A 41 42.88 -20.94 23.74
N ALA A 42 43.53 -20.32 22.75
CA ALA A 42 44.79 -20.71 22.14
C ALA A 42 46.00 -20.35 23.01
N ALA A 43 47.12 -21.06 22.84
CA ALA A 43 48.48 -20.50 22.82
C ALA A 43 49.52 -21.62 22.60
N ARG A 44 50.52 -21.38 21.73
CA ARG A 44 51.92 -21.10 22.17
C ARG A 44 52.93 -21.11 21.02
N HIS A 45 53.84 -20.13 21.13
CA HIS A 45 55.27 -20.10 20.72
C HIS A 45 55.58 -20.15 19.22
N GLY A 46 56.55 -19.40 18.69
CA GLY A 46 57.67 -18.69 19.30
C GLY A 46 58.95 -19.03 18.54
N THR A 47 59.45 -18.06 17.76
CA THR A 47 60.86 -17.78 17.40
C THR A 47 61.80 -18.85 16.81
N ARG A 48 62.44 -18.41 15.71
CA ARG A 48 63.82 -18.63 15.25
C ARG A 48 64.26 -20.07 14.96
N ASP A 49 64.64 -20.29 13.69
CA ASP A 49 65.88 -21.02 13.43
C ASP A 49 66.54 -20.61 12.11
N THR A 50 67.82 -20.91 12.05
CA THR A 50 68.87 -20.37 11.19
C THR A 50 69.15 -21.20 9.93
N GLY A 51 69.69 -20.56 8.89
CA GLY A 51 70.82 -21.07 8.09
C GLY A 51 70.66 -22.29 7.17
N GLY A 52 70.99 -22.09 5.88
CA GLY A 52 71.76 -23.08 5.12
C GLY A 52 71.17 -23.56 3.79
N GLY A 53 71.81 -23.11 2.70
CA GLY A 53 72.40 -24.05 1.73
C GLY A 53 71.54 -24.63 0.61
N THR A 54 71.70 -24.01 -0.58
CA THR A 54 71.96 -24.66 -1.90
C THR A 54 70.95 -25.62 -2.53
N GLY A 55 70.67 -25.40 -3.82
CA GLY A 55 70.29 -26.47 -4.76
C GLY A 55 69.19 -26.07 -5.73
N GLY A 56 69.56 -25.54 -6.89
CA GLY A 56 68.61 -25.16 -7.94
C GLY A 56 68.02 -26.35 -8.70
N ARG A 57 66.86 -26.13 -9.31
CA ARG A 57 66.66 -26.40 -10.75
C ARG A 57 65.39 -25.71 -11.25
N SER A 58 65.59 -25.04 -12.37
CA SER A 58 64.62 -24.30 -13.16
C SER A 58 63.61 -25.24 -13.81
N THR A 59 62.32 -24.99 -13.63
CA THR A 59 61.28 -25.44 -14.56
C THR A 59 60.49 -24.21 -15.03
N THR A 60 60.59 -23.99 -16.32
CA THR A 60 60.02 -22.90 -17.11
C THR A 60 58.48 -22.87 -17.03
N LEU A 61 57.92 -21.85 -16.38
CA LEU A 61 56.53 -21.44 -16.59
C LEU A 61 56.45 -20.50 -17.78
N THR A 62 55.73 -20.94 -18.80
CA THR A 62 55.32 -20.18 -19.98
C THR A 62 54.61 -18.89 -19.57
N LYS A 63 55.16 -17.78 -20.05
CA LYS A 63 54.77 -16.41 -19.72
C LYS A 63 53.46 -16.05 -20.45
N VAL A 64 52.30 -16.33 -19.84
CA VAL A 64 51.02 -15.78 -20.31
C VAL A 64 51.07 -14.26 -20.17
N GLY A 65 50.82 -13.55 -21.28
CA GLY A 65 50.95 -12.10 -21.37
C GLY A 65 50.08 -11.36 -20.34
N LYS A 66 50.71 -10.55 -19.49
CA LYS A 66 50.08 -9.68 -18.45
C LYS A 66 49.01 -8.71 -18.97
N ARG A 67 48.84 -8.57 -20.30
CA ARG A 67 47.85 -7.68 -20.91
C ARG A 67 46.47 -8.34 -21.08
N GLY A 68 46.38 -9.66 -21.27
CA GLY A 68 45.09 -10.36 -21.37
C GLY A 68 44.38 -10.56 -20.03
N CYS A 69 45.16 -10.76 -18.96
CA CYS A 69 44.64 -11.02 -17.62
C CYS A 69 44.00 -9.77 -16.96
N ARG A 70 44.45 -8.57 -17.34
CA ARG A 70 43.89 -7.30 -16.83
C ARG A 70 42.54 -6.93 -17.47
N LEU A 71 42.34 -7.26 -18.75
CA LEU A 71 41.04 -7.02 -19.40
C LEU A 71 39.97 -7.99 -18.88
N LEU A 72 40.30 -9.27 -18.68
CA LEU A 72 39.38 -10.27 -18.13
C LEU A 72 38.98 -9.97 -16.67
N ALA A 73 39.92 -9.51 -15.84
CA ALA A 73 39.63 -9.11 -14.47
C ALA A 73 38.76 -7.84 -14.40
N ALA A 74 38.97 -6.87 -15.31
CA ALA A 74 38.18 -5.65 -15.37
C ALA A 74 36.75 -5.90 -15.87
N THR A 75 36.55 -6.77 -16.87
CA THR A 75 35.20 -7.16 -17.32
C THR A 75 34.45 -8.01 -16.28
N LEU A 76 35.13 -8.89 -15.55
CA LEU A 76 34.54 -9.63 -14.44
C LEU A 76 34.14 -8.72 -13.27
N LEU A 77 34.93 -7.69 -12.94
CA LEU A 77 34.55 -6.71 -11.92
C LEU A 77 33.38 -5.83 -12.37
N VAL A 78 33.34 -5.38 -13.62
CA VAL A 78 32.20 -4.59 -14.15
C VAL A 78 30.93 -5.44 -14.20
N ALA A 79 31.02 -6.72 -14.58
CA ALA A 79 29.88 -7.64 -14.53
C ALA A 79 29.43 -7.95 -13.10
N ALA A 80 30.34 -8.08 -12.13
CA ALA A 80 29.99 -8.30 -10.73
C ALA A 80 29.35 -7.06 -10.09
N VAL A 81 29.82 -5.85 -10.43
CA VAL A 81 29.21 -4.59 -9.97
C VAL A 81 27.86 -4.34 -10.66
N ALA A 82 27.72 -4.69 -11.94
CA ALA A 82 26.44 -4.62 -12.65
C ALA A 82 25.42 -5.64 -12.10
N ALA A 83 25.85 -6.87 -11.81
CA ALA A 83 25.00 -7.89 -11.18
C ALA A 83 24.61 -7.50 -9.74
N ALA A 84 25.50 -6.84 -8.99
CA ALA A 84 25.18 -6.31 -7.65
C ALA A 84 24.20 -5.13 -7.70
N SER A 85 24.17 -4.35 -8.78
CA SER A 85 23.18 -3.28 -8.99
C SER A 85 21.82 -3.77 -9.51
N ALA A 86 21.78 -5.00 -10.04
CA ALA A 86 20.60 -5.68 -10.55
C ALA A 86 20.09 -6.78 -9.62
N ALA A 87 20.51 -6.78 -8.35
CA ALA A 87 19.64 -7.27 -7.29
C ALA A 87 18.42 -6.34 -7.28
N ALA A 88 17.48 -6.60 -8.18
CA ALA A 88 16.09 -6.23 -8.02
C ALA A 88 15.78 -6.50 -6.55
N ARG A 89 15.50 -5.45 -5.77
CA ARG A 89 15.16 -5.60 -4.36
C ARG A 89 14.11 -6.70 -4.32
N ALA A 90 14.47 -7.83 -3.72
CA ALA A 90 13.55 -8.95 -3.60
C ALA A 90 12.26 -8.39 -3.00
N GLU A 91 11.11 -8.74 -3.59
CA GLU A 91 9.81 -8.35 -3.05
C GLU A 91 9.76 -8.72 -1.57
N ASN A 92 9.13 -7.88 -0.75
CA ASN A 92 8.98 -8.17 0.66
C ASN A 92 8.28 -9.55 0.83
N ALA A 93 8.79 -10.37 1.75
CA ALA A 93 8.33 -11.75 1.90
C ALA A 93 6.83 -11.88 2.24
N ASP A 94 6.27 -10.91 2.97
CA ASP A 94 4.85 -10.87 3.30
C ASP A 94 4.01 -10.56 2.06
N ILE A 95 4.43 -9.58 1.25
CA ILE A 95 3.79 -9.24 -0.04
C ILE A 95 3.83 -10.45 -0.98
N ALA A 96 5.00 -11.08 -1.11
CA ALA A 96 5.18 -12.25 -1.97
C ALA A 96 4.30 -13.43 -1.54
N ARG A 97 4.17 -13.68 -0.23
CA ARG A 97 3.27 -14.69 0.32
C ARG A 97 1.81 -14.37 0.02
N ASN A 98 1.37 -13.14 0.30
CA ASN A 98 -0.01 -12.71 0.07
C ASN A 98 -0.37 -12.81 -1.42
N ARG A 99 0.54 -12.43 -2.32
CA ARG A 99 0.39 -12.58 -3.77
C ARG A 99 0.27 -14.03 -4.22
N ALA A 100 0.97 -14.94 -3.56
CA ALA A 100 0.90 -16.37 -3.86
C ALA A 100 -0.43 -17.00 -3.42
N THR A 101 -1.03 -16.49 -2.33
CA THR A 101 -2.30 -16.98 -1.79
C THR A 101 -3.52 -16.17 -2.24
N GLU A 102 -3.31 -15.13 -3.03
CA GLU A 102 -4.35 -14.25 -3.55
C GLU A 102 -5.43 -15.05 -4.29
N ARG A 103 -6.69 -14.77 -3.95
CA ARG A 103 -7.83 -15.27 -4.72
C ARG A 103 -7.97 -14.49 -6.02
N LYS A 104 -8.07 -15.20 -7.15
CA LYS A 104 -8.10 -14.58 -8.50
C LYS A 104 -9.40 -14.79 -9.27
N SER A 105 -10.31 -15.60 -8.74
CA SER A 105 -11.59 -15.92 -9.39
C SER A 105 -12.77 -15.44 -8.55
N PHE A 106 -13.59 -14.59 -9.14
CA PHE A 106 -14.75 -13.94 -8.54
C PHE A 106 -15.92 -13.92 -9.50
N THR A 107 -17.14 -14.12 -8.98
CA THR A 107 -18.37 -13.99 -9.77
C THR A 107 -18.74 -12.52 -9.97
N ASP A 108 -19.55 -12.21 -10.99
CA ASP A 108 -20.05 -10.84 -11.20
C ASP A 108 -20.84 -10.34 -9.99
N ALA A 109 -21.59 -11.23 -9.34
CA ALA A 109 -22.33 -10.90 -8.12
C ALA A 109 -21.38 -10.50 -6.96
N GLN A 110 -20.25 -11.19 -6.80
CA GLN A 110 -19.24 -10.85 -5.79
C GLN A 110 -18.56 -9.51 -6.07
N ILE A 111 -18.24 -9.23 -7.34
CA ILE A 111 -17.65 -7.95 -7.76
C ILE A 111 -18.66 -6.82 -7.57
N ALA A 112 -19.91 -7.02 -7.99
CA ALA A 112 -20.98 -6.04 -7.86
C ALA A 112 -21.30 -5.72 -6.40
N ASP A 113 -21.40 -6.74 -5.53
CA ASP A 113 -21.68 -6.54 -4.11
C ASP A 113 -20.59 -5.69 -3.44
N GLY A 114 -19.31 -6.04 -3.63
CA GLY A 114 -18.21 -5.26 -3.08
C GLY A 114 -18.14 -3.86 -3.66
N LEU A 115 -18.30 -3.69 -4.97
CA LEU A 115 -18.38 -2.36 -5.59
C LEU A 115 -19.41 -1.48 -4.90
N PHE A 116 -20.60 -2.02 -4.64
CA PHE A 116 -21.65 -1.22 -4.01
C PHE A 116 -21.42 -0.93 -2.53
N LYS A 117 -20.73 -1.81 -1.80
CA LYS A 117 -20.34 -1.56 -0.42
C LYS A 117 -19.27 -0.47 -0.33
N ILE A 118 -18.25 -0.56 -1.16
CA ILE A 118 -17.08 0.32 -1.09
C ILE A 118 -17.32 1.68 -1.80
N ALA A 119 -18.01 1.71 -2.95
CA ALA A 119 -18.20 2.95 -3.70
C ALA A 119 -19.42 3.78 -3.24
N PHE A 120 -20.41 3.14 -2.58
CA PHE A 120 -21.69 3.74 -2.18
C PHE A 120 -22.04 3.47 -0.70
N GLY A 121 -21.07 3.11 0.13
CA GLY A 121 -21.25 2.84 1.56
C GLY A 121 -21.38 4.10 2.41
N ALA A 122 -21.96 3.96 3.60
CA ALA A 122 -22.45 5.07 4.42
C ALA A 122 -21.55 5.44 5.62
N GLU A 123 -20.35 4.88 5.76
CA GLU A 123 -19.63 4.94 7.03
C GLU A 123 -18.52 5.99 7.07
N PHE A 124 -18.93 7.15 7.56
CA PHE A 124 -18.42 7.86 8.73
C PHE A 124 -18.86 9.30 8.52
N SER A 125 -19.51 9.84 9.55
CA SER A 125 -20.30 11.09 9.59
C SER A 125 -19.49 12.37 9.35
N VAL A 126 -18.46 12.31 8.51
CA VAL A 126 -17.63 13.43 8.10
C VAL A 126 -17.57 13.61 6.58
N ALA A 127 -17.92 12.59 5.78
CA ALA A 127 -18.03 12.71 4.31
C ALA A 127 -19.47 12.87 3.78
N GLY A 128 -20.49 12.74 4.63
CA GLY A 128 -21.91 12.76 4.22
C GLY A 128 -22.36 11.44 3.59
N ARG A 129 -23.65 11.32 3.26
CA ARG A 129 -24.18 10.13 2.57
C ARG A 129 -23.46 9.97 1.22
N VAL A 130 -22.88 8.81 0.99
CA VAL A 130 -22.34 8.44 -0.31
C VAL A 130 -23.37 7.60 -1.04
N ASP A 131 -24.07 8.21 -1.99
CA ASP A 131 -25.08 7.54 -2.80
C ASP A 131 -24.82 7.71 -4.30
N ARG A 132 -23.62 8.18 -4.66
CA ARG A 132 -23.19 8.49 -6.02
C ARG A 132 -21.73 8.15 -6.27
N ILE A 133 -21.42 7.77 -7.51
CA ILE A 133 -20.03 7.60 -7.97
C ILE A 133 -19.27 8.91 -7.86
N ARG A 134 -18.09 8.84 -7.24
CA ARG A 134 -17.09 9.90 -7.20
C ARG A 134 -15.86 9.37 -7.91
N ARG A 135 -15.44 10.03 -8.98
CA ARG A 135 -14.26 9.67 -9.76
C ARG A 135 -13.63 10.90 -10.38
N PHE A 136 -12.38 10.79 -10.81
CA PHE A 136 -11.80 11.79 -11.71
C PHE A 136 -12.41 11.64 -13.12
N GLU A 137 -12.69 12.78 -13.75
CA GLU A 137 -13.08 12.88 -15.18
C GLU A 137 -12.02 13.63 -16.01
N LYS A 138 -10.92 14.04 -15.38
CA LYS A 138 -9.77 14.68 -16.01
C LYS A 138 -8.51 13.85 -15.74
N PRO A 139 -7.44 14.05 -16.52
CA PRO A 139 -6.15 13.44 -16.23
C PRO A 139 -5.70 13.68 -14.79
N ILE A 140 -5.18 12.63 -14.16
CA ILE A 140 -4.72 12.60 -12.79
C ILE A 140 -3.22 12.85 -12.79
N ARG A 141 -2.80 13.94 -12.13
CA ARG A 141 -1.41 14.34 -12.00
C ARG A 141 -1.04 14.29 -10.53
N VAL A 142 -0.16 13.34 -10.21
CA VAL A 142 0.27 13.04 -8.85
C VAL A 142 1.58 13.74 -8.57
N PHE A 143 1.61 14.62 -7.57
CA PHE A 143 2.83 15.22 -7.05
C PHE A 143 3.20 14.58 -5.71
N ILE A 144 4.48 14.26 -5.54
CA ILE A 144 5.00 13.65 -4.31
C ILE A 144 5.77 14.71 -3.52
N ASP A 145 5.15 15.18 -2.44
CA ASP A 145 5.76 16.06 -1.45
C ASP A 145 6.46 15.22 -0.37
N ASN A 146 7.78 15.07 -0.49
CA ASN A 146 8.54 14.31 0.50
C ASN A 146 9.07 15.20 1.63
N GLN A 147 8.43 15.10 2.80
CA GLN A 147 8.84 15.76 4.04
C GLN A 147 9.42 14.77 5.08
N GLY A 148 9.47 13.49 4.74
CA GLY A 148 9.86 12.37 5.60
C GLY A 148 11.21 11.76 5.24
N GLN A 149 11.67 10.86 6.10
CA GLN A 149 12.79 9.98 5.85
C GLN A 149 12.42 8.57 6.33
N PRO A 150 12.88 7.49 5.67
CA PRO A 150 13.64 7.47 4.41
C PRO A 150 12.86 8.05 3.22
N ASP A 151 13.56 8.41 2.15
CA ASP A 151 12.92 8.86 0.91
C ASP A 151 12.18 7.68 0.24
N ARG A 152 10.84 7.80 0.18
CA ARG A 152 9.94 6.79 -0.40
C ARG A 152 9.38 7.18 -1.79
N ARG A 153 9.92 8.23 -2.43
CA ARG A 153 9.41 8.72 -3.73
C ARG A 153 9.42 7.65 -4.82
N ALA A 154 10.45 6.81 -4.86
CA ALA A 154 10.56 5.73 -5.84
C ALA A 154 9.49 4.65 -5.64
N GLN A 155 9.16 4.33 -4.38
CA GLN A 155 8.12 3.37 -4.03
C GLN A 155 6.74 3.90 -4.43
N VAL A 156 6.42 5.15 -4.08
CA VAL A 156 5.16 5.79 -4.53
C VAL A 156 5.08 5.84 -6.06
N ALA A 157 6.19 6.17 -6.74
CA ALA A 157 6.25 6.16 -8.19
C ALA A 157 5.93 4.78 -8.78
N ALA A 158 6.44 3.71 -8.18
CA ALA A 158 6.14 2.35 -8.58
C ALA A 158 4.66 1.98 -8.37
N VAL A 159 4.05 2.41 -7.25
CA VAL A 159 2.61 2.21 -6.98
C VAL A 159 1.75 2.93 -8.02
N VAL A 160 2.01 4.22 -8.28
CA VAL A 160 1.25 5.00 -9.28
C VAL A 160 1.34 4.37 -10.68
N GLU A 161 2.54 3.90 -11.03
CA GLU A 161 2.82 3.25 -12.30
C GLU A 161 2.16 1.86 -12.39
N ASP A 162 2.00 1.13 -11.28
CA ASP A 162 1.23 -0.11 -11.25
C ASP A 162 -0.27 0.13 -11.40
N ILE A 163 -0.82 1.11 -10.69
CA ILE A 163 -2.21 1.58 -10.84
C ILE A 163 -2.49 1.94 -12.29
N ARG A 164 -1.60 2.74 -12.93
CA ARG A 164 -1.72 3.16 -14.33
C ARG A 164 -1.84 1.99 -15.30
N ARG A 165 -1.11 0.89 -15.05
CA ARG A 165 -1.14 -0.30 -15.91
C ARG A 165 -2.37 -1.19 -15.67
N ARG A 166 -2.89 -1.20 -14.45
CA ARG A 166 -3.93 -2.13 -13.99
C ARG A 166 -5.35 -1.57 -14.11
N ILE A 167 -5.53 -0.31 -14.49
CA ILE A 167 -6.84 0.29 -14.75
C ILE A 167 -6.87 0.77 -16.21
N GLU A 168 -7.75 0.20 -17.04
CA GLU A 168 -7.69 0.35 -18.50
C GLU A 168 -7.87 1.79 -18.99
N HIS A 169 -8.80 2.51 -18.39
CA HIS A 169 -9.25 3.82 -18.86
C HIS A 169 -8.88 4.97 -17.91
N ILE A 170 -7.81 4.79 -17.13
CA ILE A 170 -7.27 5.84 -16.28
C ILE A 170 -6.12 6.57 -16.98
N ASP A 171 -6.15 7.90 -16.96
CA ASP A 171 -4.98 8.72 -17.27
C ASP A 171 -4.39 9.21 -15.95
N ILE A 172 -3.45 8.46 -15.38
CA ILE A 172 -2.73 8.83 -14.17
C ILE A 172 -1.22 8.86 -14.43
N ALA A 173 -0.56 9.92 -13.98
CA ALA A 173 0.88 10.09 -14.13
C ALA A 173 1.45 10.94 -13.00
N LEU A 174 2.75 10.76 -12.73
CA LEU A 174 3.48 11.68 -11.87
C LEU A 174 3.69 13.02 -12.57
N THR A 175 3.67 14.11 -11.81
CA THR A 175 4.16 15.42 -12.25
C THR A 175 5.22 15.94 -11.28
N ARG A 176 6.16 16.74 -11.80
CA ARG A 176 7.13 17.50 -11.01
C ARG A 176 6.62 18.88 -10.63
N ASP A 177 5.53 19.33 -11.26
CA ASP A 177 4.90 20.61 -10.99
C ASP A 177 3.74 20.44 -10.00
N ALA A 178 3.88 21.01 -8.82
CA ALA A 178 2.83 20.99 -7.80
C ALA A 178 1.58 21.77 -8.24
N GLY A 179 1.71 22.75 -9.15
CA GLY A 179 0.61 23.55 -9.68
C GLY A 179 -0.30 22.78 -10.65
N GLU A 180 0.22 21.77 -11.34
CA GLU A 180 -0.56 20.89 -12.22
C GLU A 180 -1.24 19.74 -11.46
N ALA A 181 -0.83 19.49 -10.21
CA ALA A 181 -1.23 18.31 -9.47
C ALA A 181 -2.66 18.41 -8.93
N ASN A 182 -3.49 17.42 -9.28
CA ASN A 182 -4.79 17.20 -8.65
C ASN A 182 -4.79 16.03 -7.66
N VAL A 183 -3.67 15.31 -7.51
CA VAL A 183 -3.38 14.40 -6.39
C VAL A 183 -2.06 14.79 -5.74
N VAL A 184 -2.02 14.95 -4.41
CA VAL A 184 -0.77 15.18 -3.68
C VAL A 184 -0.55 14.08 -2.66
N VAL A 185 0.55 13.35 -2.82
CA VAL A 185 1.06 12.39 -1.85
C VAL A 185 2.09 13.09 -0.98
N THR A 186 1.80 13.21 0.32
CA THR A 186 2.70 13.80 1.30
C THR A 186 3.35 12.69 2.11
N LEU A 187 4.67 12.55 2.01
CA LEU A 187 5.44 11.60 2.82
C LEU A 187 5.90 12.30 4.09
N VAL A 188 5.65 11.70 5.25
CA VAL A 188 5.93 12.30 6.56
C VAL A 188 6.54 11.28 7.50
N ARG A 189 7.23 11.72 8.54
CA ARG A 189 7.58 10.82 9.64
C ARG A 189 6.38 10.62 10.56
N ASP A 190 6.30 9.46 11.21
CA ASP A 190 5.24 9.10 12.14
C ASP A 190 5.02 10.20 13.20
N ARG A 191 6.13 10.63 13.82
CA ARG A 191 6.13 11.71 14.83
C ARG A 191 5.57 13.05 14.34
N ASP A 192 5.57 13.29 13.03
CA ASP A 192 5.13 14.52 12.39
C ASP A 192 3.68 14.42 11.87
N LEU A 193 3.14 13.21 11.76
CA LEU A 193 1.83 12.91 11.16
C LEU A 193 0.70 13.74 11.79
N GLN A 194 0.58 13.69 13.11
CA GLN A 194 -0.52 14.36 13.83
C GLN A 194 -0.46 15.88 13.71
N ARG A 195 0.74 16.44 13.64
CA ARG A 195 0.94 17.88 13.42
C ARG A 195 0.49 18.27 12.01
N ILE A 196 0.78 17.43 11.01
CA ILE A 196 0.43 17.67 9.61
C ILE A 196 -1.07 17.52 9.37
N ILE A 197 -1.71 16.49 9.94
CA ILE A 197 -3.17 16.31 9.91
C ILE A 197 -3.86 17.56 10.49
N ARG A 198 -3.43 18.05 11.67
CA ARG A 198 -3.98 19.29 12.26
C ARG A 198 -3.78 20.51 11.37
N LYS A 199 -2.60 20.65 10.75
CA LYS A 199 -2.30 21.77 9.85
C LYS A 199 -3.18 21.76 8.60
N ARG A 200 -3.44 20.58 8.02
CA ARG A 200 -4.18 20.42 6.76
C ARG A 200 -5.69 20.49 6.95
N TYR A 201 -6.21 19.81 7.97
CA TYR A 201 -7.66 19.64 8.16
C TYR A 201 -8.25 20.50 9.28
N GLY A 202 -7.40 21.21 10.04
CA GLY A 202 -7.82 21.99 11.20
C GLY A 202 -8.07 21.14 12.44
N ALA A 203 -8.06 21.78 13.61
CA ALA A 203 -8.06 21.07 14.91
C ALA A 203 -9.31 20.20 15.14
N LYS A 204 -10.50 20.65 14.70
CA LYS A 204 -11.76 19.91 14.89
C LYS A 204 -11.78 18.61 14.09
N ARG A 205 -11.51 18.69 12.78
CA ARG A 205 -11.50 17.52 11.88
C ARG A 205 -10.35 16.57 12.22
N ALA A 206 -9.19 17.10 12.58
CA ALA A 206 -8.06 16.29 13.02
C ALA A 206 -8.36 15.47 14.28
N ARG A 207 -9.08 16.06 15.27
CA ARG A 207 -9.55 15.30 16.44
C ARG A 207 -10.50 14.18 16.04
N GLN A 208 -11.44 14.43 15.13
CA GLN A 208 -12.35 13.38 14.62
C GLN A 208 -11.58 12.26 13.93
N ILE A 209 -10.62 12.59 13.08
CA ILE A 209 -9.72 11.62 12.42
C ILE A 209 -9.01 10.78 13.48
N GLN A 210 -8.40 11.40 14.49
CA GLN A 210 -7.66 10.71 15.56
C GLN A 210 -8.53 9.79 16.42
N THR A 211 -9.82 10.12 16.59
CA THR A 211 -10.74 9.33 17.40
C THR A 211 -11.40 8.20 16.64
N SER A 212 -11.32 8.22 15.30
CA SER A 212 -12.07 7.30 14.44
C SER A 212 -11.19 6.47 13.51
N LEU A 213 -9.90 6.80 13.39
CA LEU A 213 -8.92 6.11 12.56
C LEU A 213 -7.67 5.83 13.40
N GLU A 214 -6.92 4.78 13.05
CA GLU A 214 -5.58 4.49 13.57
C GLU A 214 -4.52 4.89 12.54
N PRO A 215 -4.30 6.20 12.25
CA PRO A 215 -3.64 6.57 11.01
C PRO A 215 -2.14 6.23 11.07
N GLN A 216 -1.74 5.16 10.39
CA GLN A 216 -0.41 5.03 9.77
C GLN A 216 -0.37 5.71 8.40
N CYS A 217 -1.54 6.00 7.85
CA CYS A 217 -1.77 6.74 6.63
C CYS A 217 -3.17 7.40 6.66
N LEU A 218 -3.43 8.28 5.69
CA LEU A 218 -4.74 8.89 5.50
C LEU A 218 -4.91 9.39 4.06
N SER A 219 -6.04 9.10 3.43
CA SER A 219 -6.47 9.76 2.20
C SER A 219 -7.78 10.51 2.34
N GLY A 220 -8.05 11.34 1.35
CA GLY A 220 -9.33 12.02 1.20
C GLY A 220 -9.36 12.84 -0.07
N PHE A 221 -10.56 13.23 -0.48
CA PHE A 221 -10.72 14.04 -1.67
C PHE A 221 -11.84 15.06 -1.55
N ARG A 222 -11.72 16.11 -2.36
CA ARG A 222 -12.76 17.10 -2.61
C ARG A 222 -13.39 16.81 -3.96
N LYS A 223 -14.70 16.99 -4.01
CA LYS A 223 -15.50 16.84 -5.22
C LYS A 223 -16.27 18.13 -5.53
N ASP A 224 -16.65 18.31 -6.78
CA ASP A 224 -17.63 19.34 -7.16
C ASP A 224 -19.08 18.86 -6.96
N ASP A 225 -20.04 19.69 -7.33
CA ASP A 225 -21.48 19.39 -7.21
C ASP A 225 -21.93 18.25 -8.14
N MET A 226 -21.14 17.98 -9.18
CA MET A 226 -21.34 16.87 -10.11
C MET A 226 -20.61 15.59 -9.66
N PHE A 227 -20.11 15.57 -8.42
CA PHE A 227 -19.39 14.45 -7.82
C PHE A 227 -18.06 14.12 -8.51
N ARG A 228 -17.53 14.99 -9.37
CA ARG A 228 -16.22 14.80 -9.96
C ARG A 228 -15.18 15.09 -8.90
N ILE A 229 -14.21 14.21 -8.75
CA ILE A 229 -13.07 14.47 -7.88
C ILE A 229 -12.23 15.58 -8.52
N VAL A 230 -12.03 16.66 -7.76
CA VAL A 230 -11.24 17.82 -8.20
C VAL A 230 -9.87 17.87 -7.53
N ARG A 231 -9.73 17.25 -6.36
CA ARG A 231 -8.48 17.21 -5.59
C ARG A 231 -8.48 16.01 -4.66
N SER A 232 -7.40 15.24 -4.65
CA SER A 232 -7.15 14.24 -3.60
C SER A 232 -5.85 14.53 -2.86
N ASP A 233 -5.86 14.20 -1.58
CA ASP A 233 -4.75 14.33 -0.65
C ASP A 233 -4.48 12.96 -0.04
N VAL A 234 -3.22 12.52 -0.10
CA VAL A 234 -2.76 11.25 0.45
C VAL A 234 -1.60 11.54 1.40
N LEU A 235 -1.62 10.96 2.58
CA LEU A 235 -0.63 11.14 3.63
C LEU A 235 -0.08 9.76 4.00
N LEU A 236 1.22 9.56 3.82
CA LEU A 236 1.88 8.29 4.11
C LEU A 236 3.01 8.50 5.10
N VAL A 237 3.07 7.66 6.13
CA VAL A 237 4.21 7.61 7.04
C VAL A 237 5.38 6.90 6.34
N SER A 238 6.55 7.54 6.29
CA SER A 238 7.71 7.08 5.53
C SER A 238 8.63 6.13 6.31
N ASP A 239 8.69 6.29 7.64
CA ASP A 239 9.55 5.57 8.58
C ASP A 239 8.94 4.29 9.17
N VAL A 240 7.94 3.72 8.49
CA VAL A 240 7.43 2.36 8.74
C VAL A 240 8.15 1.31 7.88
N GLY A 241 7.96 0.04 8.23
CA GLY A 241 8.47 -1.10 7.46
C GLY A 241 7.87 -1.17 6.04
N ASP A 242 8.60 -1.81 5.11
CA ASP A 242 8.23 -1.83 3.69
C ASP A 242 6.83 -2.41 3.42
N TYR A 243 6.45 -3.47 4.13
CA TYR A 243 5.13 -4.08 4.00
C TYR A 243 4.01 -3.07 4.33
N ILE A 244 4.06 -2.48 5.53
CA ILE A 244 3.11 -1.46 5.99
C ILE A 244 3.10 -0.26 5.06
N PHE A 245 4.28 0.18 4.59
CA PHE A 245 4.36 1.30 3.65
C PHE A 245 3.61 1.01 2.35
N TYR A 246 3.82 -0.16 1.74
CA TYR A 246 3.14 -0.51 0.49
C TYR A 246 1.65 -0.71 0.70
N ASP A 247 1.24 -1.33 1.81
CA ASP A 247 -0.16 -1.54 2.15
C ASP A 247 -0.92 -0.20 2.20
N CYS A 248 -0.44 0.72 3.04
CA CYS A 248 -0.92 2.10 3.08
C CYS A 248 -0.83 2.82 1.73
N ALA A 249 0.28 2.66 0.98
CA ALA A 249 0.44 3.37 -0.28
C ALA A 249 -0.58 2.92 -1.33
N TYR A 250 -0.88 1.63 -1.41
CA TYR A 250 -1.86 1.09 -2.34
C TYR A 250 -3.28 1.44 -1.90
N GLU A 251 -3.65 1.18 -0.65
CA GLU A 251 -4.97 1.50 -0.09
C GLU A 251 -5.33 2.98 -0.33
N GLU A 252 -4.46 3.88 0.12
CA GLU A 252 -4.77 5.30 0.15
C GLU A 252 -4.74 5.95 -1.23
N LEU A 253 -3.87 5.47 -2.13
CA LEU A 253 -3.90 5.92 -3.52
C LEU A 253 -5.15 5.42 -4.23
N LEU A 254 -5.59 4.18 -4.00
CA LEU A 254 -6.80 3.66 -4.62
C LEU A 254 -8.06 4.33 -4.05
N GLN A 255 -8.14 4.57 -2.74
CA GLN A 255 -9.26 5.29 -2.12
C GLN A 255 -9.36 6.73 -2.64
N ALA A 256 -8.21 7.39 -2.82
CA ALA A 256 -8.13 8.72 -3.41
C ALA A 256 -8.69 8.81 -4.85
N LEU A 257 -8.91 7.67 -5.53
CA LEU A 257 -9.51 7.59 -6.86
C LEU A 257 -11.05 7.51 -6.83
N GLY A 258 -11.70 7.37 -5.67
CA GLY A 258 -13.16 7.30 -5.58
C GLY A 258 -13.75 6.37 -4.51
N PRO A 259 -13.32 5.10 -4.41
CA PRO A 259 -13.84 4.16 -3.41
C PRO A 259 -13.32 4.52 -2.01
N ILE A 260 -14.10 5.26 -1.20
CA ILE A 260 -13.63 5.77 0.11
C ILE A 260 -14.31 5.09 1.31
N ASN A 261 -15.24 4.16 1.08
CA ASN A 261 -15.90 3.48 2.18
C ASN A 261 -15.19 2.17 2.45
N ASP A 262 -14.78 1.98 3.69
CA ASP A 262 -14.27 0.69 4.17
C ASP A 262 -15.45 -0.17 4.65
N ASP A 263 -15.41 -1.47 4.37
CA ASP A 263 -16.48 -2.40 4.74
C ASP A 263 -15.91 -3.79 5.06
N GLU A 264 -15.91 -4.13 6.35
CA GLU A 264 -15.39 -5.40 6.86
C GLU A 264 -16.09 -6.64 6.27
N SER A 265 -17.30 -6.48 5.71
CA SER A 265 -18.06 -7.59 5.13
C SER A 265 -17.55 -8.02 3.75
N VAL A 266 -16.58 -7.32 3.17
CA VAL A 266 -15.91 -7.68 1.92
C VAL A 266 -14.49 -8.18 2.25
N PRO A 267 -14.26 -9.50 2.37
CA PRO A 267 -13.03 -10.03 2.97
C PRO A 267 -11.83 -10.10 2.02
N TRP A 268 -11.94 -9.59 0.79
CA TRP A 268 -10.89 -9.69 -0.24
C TRP A 268 -10.38 -8.35 -0.73
N THR A 269 -10.94 -7.24 -0.24
CA THR A 269 -10.55 -5.90 -0.65
C THR A 269 -9.62 -5.29 0.37
N MET A 270 -8.69 -4.45 -0.05
CA MET A 270 -7.92 -3.62 0.87
C MET A 270 -8.75 -2.50 1.51
N PHE A 271 -9.97 -2.23 1.02
CA PHE A 271 -10.95 -1.34 1.67
C PHE A 271 -11.67 -2.06 2.82
N ASN A 272 -10.94 -2.91 3.52
CA ASN A 272 -11.35 -3.63 4.70
C ASN A 272 -10.16 -3.55 5.65
N ASP A 273 -10.33 -2.85 6.77
CA ASP A 273 -9.25 -2.58 7.75
C ASP A 273 -8.54 -3.85 8.26
N ASN A 274 -9.16 -5.03 8.08
CA ASN A 274 -8.59 -6.32 8.47
C ASN A 274 -7.80 -7.02 7.35
N VAL A 275 -7.72 -6.44 6.15
CA VAL A 275 -7.06 -6.99 4.97
C VAL A 275 -5.85 -6.15 4.63
N GLN A 276 -4.67 -6.77 4.75
CA GLN A 276 -3.41 -6.16 4.34
C GLN A 276 -2.78 -7.01 3.25
N MET A 277 -2.50 -6.40 2.10
CA MET A 277 -1.96 -7.08 0.93
C MET A 277 -0.58 -6.56 0.57
N GLY A 278 -0.34 -5.25 0.70
CA GLY A 278 0.88 -4.60 0.22
C GLY A 278 1.02 -4.55 -1.30
N PHE A 279 -0.03 -4.84 -2.07
CA PHE A 279 -0.07 -4.72 -3.53
C PHE A 279 -1.49 -4.55 -4.05
N PHE A 280 -1.64 -4.06 -5.29
CA PHE A 280 -2.94 -3.92 -5.95
C PHE A 280 -3.47 -5.29 -6.42
N ASP A 281 -4.35 -5.89 -5.64
CA ASP A 281 -4.92 -7.21 -5.91
C ASP A 281 -5.96 -7.22 -7.06
N VAL A 282 -6.30 -8.43 -7.51
CA VAL A 282 -7.23 -8.69 -8.62
C VAL A 282 -8.65 -8.25 -8.28
N TYR A 283 -9.08 -8.37 -7.03
CA TYR A 283 -10.43 -8.01 -6.63
C TYR A 283 -10.64 -6.50 -6.71
N ASP A 284 -9.74 -5.73 -6.10
CA ASP A 284 -9.76 -4.27 -6.15
C ASP A 284 -9.55 -3.77 -7.58
N GLN A 285 -8.75 -4.49 -8.38
CA GLN A 285 -8.61 -4.18 -9.79
C GLN A 285 -9.94 -4.26 -10.54
N TYR A 286 -10.80 -5.25 -10.26
CA TYR A 286 -12.15 -5.30 -10.83
C TYR A 286 -12.96 -4.06 -10.42
N LEU A 287 -12.96 -3.70 -9.13
CA LEU A 287 -13.72 -2.56 -8.62
C LEU A 287 -13.32 -1.26 -9.32
N LEU A 288 -12.03 -1.00 -9.42
CA LEU A 288 -11.52 0.22 -10.04
C LEU A 288 -11.74 0.24 -11.56
N ASN A 289 -11.65 -0.90 -12.26
CA ASN A 289 -11.96 -0.94 -13.69
C ASN A 289 -13.45 -0.71 -13.97
N VAL A 290 -14.35 -1.12 -13.07
CA VAL A 290 -15.76 -0.73 -13.17
C VAL A 290 -15.92 0.78 -12.94
N ILE A 291 -15.35 1.34 -11.85
CA ILE A 291 -15.46 2.77 -11.54
C ILE A 291 -14.93 3.63 -12.70
N TYR A 292 -13.82 3.21 -13.30
CA TYR A 292 -13.15 3.95 -14.37
C TYR A 292 -13.62 3.61 -15.79
N HIS A 293 -14.52 2.64 -15.96
CA HIS A 293 -15.10 2.28 -17.26
C HIS A 293 -15.70 3.52 -17.97
N PRO A 294 -15.59 3.67 -19.30
CA PRO A 294 -15.99 4.90 -20.00
C PRO A 294 -17.50 5.21 -19.92
N ARG A 295 -18.32 4.18 -19.68
CA ARG A 295 -19.78 4.31 -19.48
C ARG A 295 -20.16 4.71 -18.04
N VAL A 296 -19.26 4.59 -17.06
CA VAL A 296 -19.51 5.02 -15.67
C VAL A 296 -19.08 6.47 -15.50
N ARG A 297 -19.99 7.35 -15.03
CA ARG A 297 -19.75 8.78 -14.86
C ARG A 297 -19.86 9.22 -13.42
N ALA A 298 -19.19 10.31 -13.08
CA ALA A 298 -19.39 10.94 -11.78
C ALA A 298 -20.89 11.30 -11.61
N GLY A 299 -21.42 11.08 -10.40
CA GLY A 299 -22.82 11.37 -10.11
C GLY A 299 -23.82 10.28 -10.54
N MET A 300 -23.36 9.13 -11.06
CA MET A 300 -24.24 7.97 -11.26
C MET A 300 -24.69 7.37 -9.93
N THR A 301 -25.95 6.95 -9.88
CA THR A 301 -26.58 6.28 -8.73
C THR A 301 -26.15 4.81 -8.62
N ARG A 302 -26.49 4.17 -7.50
CA ARG A 302 -26.32 2.72 -7.33
C ARG A 302 -27.11 1.97 -8.39
N GLU A 303 -28.31 2.44 -8.71
CA GLU A 303 -29.23 1.86 -9.68
C GLU A 303 -28.70 2.00 -11.11
N ASP A 304 -28.15 3.17 -11.46
CA ASP A 304 -27.55 3.41 -12.79
C ASP A 304 -26.39 2.46 -13.05
N VAL A 305 -25.48 2.34 -12.08
CA VAL A 305 -24.33 1.43 -12.19
C VAL A 305 -24.80 -0.02 -12.23
N ARG A 306 -25.78 -0.41 -11.40
CA ARG A 306 -26.35 -1.77 -11.41
C ARG A 306 -26.92 -2.16 -12.77
N ALA A 307 -27.67 -1.26 -13.39
CA ALA A 307 -28.24 -1.48 -14.71
C ALA A 307 -27.15 -1.61 -15.80
N LEU A 308 -26.03 -0.92 -15.62
CA LEU A 308 -24.91 -0.91 -16.56
C LEU A 308 -23.99 -2.12 -16.44
N LEU A 309 -23.86 -2.72 -15.26
CA LEU A 309 -22.91 -3.81 -14.99
C LEU A 309 -22.95 -4.97 -16.02
N PRO A 310 -24.12 -5.53 -16.39
CA PRO A 310 -24.17 -6.65 -17.34
C PRO A 310 -23.50 -6.34 -18.68
N ASP A 311 -23.58 -5.09 -19.13
CA ASP A 311 -23.02 -4.68 -20.42
C ASP A 311 -21.50 -4.49 -20.37
N ILE A 312 -20.95 -4.03 -19.24
CA ILE A 312 -19.55 -3.61 -19.13
C ILE A 312 -18.64 -4.69 -18.52
N MET A 313 -19.22 -5.62 -17.75
CA MET A 313 -18.45 -6.67 -17.09
C MET A 313 -17.66 -7.57 -18.05
N PRO A 314 -18.14 -7.92 -19.27
CA PRO A 314 -17.33 -8.67 -20.23
C PRO A 314 -16.03 -7.97 -20.62
N GLU A 315 -16.07 -6.66 -20.87
CA GLU A 315 -14.89 -5.85 -21.21
C GLU A 315 -13.91 -5.77 -20.03
N VAL A 316 -14.44 -5.46 -18.83
CA VAL A 316 -13.66 -5.42 -17.59
C VAL A 316 -12.97 -6.76 -17.33
N ARG A 317 -13.68 -7.90 -17.49
CA ARG A 317 -13.11 -9.24 -17.33
C ARG A 317 -12.01 -9.53 -18.32
N ALA A 318 -12.23 -9.23 -19.60
CA ALA A 318 -11.23 -9.45 -20.63
C ALA A 318 -9.93 -8.67 -20.32
N PHE A 319 -10.05 -7.42 -19.88
CA PHE A 319 -8.89 -6.62 -19.48
C PHE A 319 -8.17 -7.19 -18.26
N VAL A 320 -8.89 -7.44 -17.17
CA VAL A 320 -8.30 -7.95 -15.91
C VAL A 320 -7.64 -9.32 -16.11
N ALA A 321 -8.28 -10.22 -16.88
CA ALA A 321 -7.72 -11.52 -17.21
C ALA A 321 -6.41 -11.38 -17.99
N ARG A 322 -6.38 -10.52 -19.03
CA ARG A 322 -5.19 -10.26 -19.84
C ARG A 322 -4.03 -9.70 -19.02
N ILE A 323 -4.28 -8.69 -18.18
CA ILE A 323 -3.24 -8.03 -17.38
C ILE A 323 -2.65 -8.96 -16.31
N ASN A 324 -3.48 -9.84 -15.72
CA ASN A 324 -3.03 -10.76 -14.67
C ASN A 324 -2.70 -12.17 -15.16
N LYS A 325 -2.83 -12.44 -16.46
CA LYS A 325 -2.64 -13.77 -17.06
C LYS A 325 -3.51 -14.83 -16.39
N LEU A 326 -4.77 -14.49 -16.12
CA LEU A 326 -5.75 -15.44 -15.59
C LEU A 326 -6.11 -16.42 -16.71
N GLY A 327 -6.23 -17.71 -16.39
CA GLY A 327 -6.77 -18.69 -17.33
C GLY A 327 -8.22 -18.35 -17.70
N GLU A 328 -8.59 -18.63 -18.94
CA GLU A 328 -9.99 -18.52 -19.41
C GLU A 328 -10.92 -19.46 -18.64
#